data_AF-A0A811L0R1-F1
#
_entry.id   AF-A0A811L0R1-F1
#
_cell.length_a   1.000
_cell.length_b   1.000
_cell.length_c   1.000
_cell.angle_alpha   90.00
_cell.angle_beta   90.00
_cell.angle_gamma   90.00
#
_symmetry.space_group_name_H-M   'P 1'
#
loop_
_entity.id
_entity.type
_entity.pdbx_description
1 polymer ?
#
loop_
_entity_poly.entity_id
_entity_poly.type
_entity_poly.pdbx_seq_one_letter_code
_entity_poly.pdbx_strand_id
1 'polypeptide(L)'
;MQSMAPYFLTLSSSGHEVHVLDTANPTPKYKYKNVVMHNIVVKGQNSGRDPRQTWNAMISVSKFREVFANSDVKFHELLDSEREALEKLVNQPWDLVVADDIFSVHAWAIALRLKQRGVPFILYSTSGQVASATTQTMALGRNPIIKQFMFPDMPVDSDGHYQHVNFWDRLGAFVKVFHEVAGFDYILQHTMSSFERFGVYDFSWLKLHKESSYIFTDSMNKLGWPQTEGQDLINIGGVCKDYEILEDEDLKNFVENSKKGVIYIAFGNYADWNHAPKRILDSFSEAMVKLADYNFVFSFNGNVSAMPQMEHIKYVKWAPQAGILNHKKTKLFISHGGLKSLKEGICSKTPLVMMPISAEQVHNAHMLLALKWGGFVNKFTVTGPILYREIMNVISNKNYQQKIDETADFLVDLPISALELAKFHTERILRAKNGRVLFKRKGMDLYWFQYLYLDLMSVIGFFTYLAFRFCKYVIISNKTC
;
A
#
# COMPACT_ATOMS: atom_id res chain seq x y z
N MET A 1 1.85 4.86 11.42
CA MET A 1 1.18 4.73 12.75
C MET A 1 -0.28 4.25 12.69
N GLN A 2 -1.28 5.03 12.23
CA GLN A 2 -2.70 4.64 12.32
C GLN A 2 -3.01 3.26 11.71
N SER A 3 -2.31 2.87 10.63
CA SER A 3 -2.51 1.57 9.98
C SER A 3 -2.19 0.40 10.90
N MET A 4 -1.30 0.58 11.87
CA MET A 4 -0.87 -0.44 12.82
C MET A 4 -1.68 -0.40 14.12
N ALA A 5 -2.56 0.60 14.31
CA ALA A 5 -3.27 0.79 15.57
C ALA A 5 -4.08 -0.43 16.01
N PRO A 6 -4.88 -1.07 15.15
CA PRO A 6 -5.59 -2.29 15.55
C PRO A 6 -4.64 -3.39 16.07
N TYR A 7 -3.50 -3.56 15.43
CA TYR A 7 -2.50 -4.55 15.82
C TYR A 7 -1.87 -4.24 17.19
N PHE A 8 -1.34 -3.04 17.40
CA PHE A 8 -0.67 -2.73 18.67
C PHE A 8 -1.66 -2.59 19.83
N LEU A 9 -2.93 -2.21 19.58
CA LEU A 9 -4.00 -2.21 20.57
C LEU A 9 -4.38 -3.64 21.00
N THR A 10 -4.34 -4.60 20.07
CA THR A 10 -4.55 -6.02 20.38
C THR A 10 -3.46 -6.56 21.30
N LEU A 11 -2.20 -6.15 21.09
CA LEU A 11 -1.10 -6.51 21.99
C LEU A 11 -1.27 -5.87 23.37
N SER A 12 -1.55 -4.56 23.42
CA SER A 12 -1.75 -3.84 24.68
C SER A 12 -2.90 -4.42 25.51
N SER A 13 -4.05 -4.72 24.87
CA SER A 13 -5.18 -5.37 25.54
C SER A 13 -4.90 -6.82 25.98
N SER A 14 -3.90 -7.46 25.38
CA SER A 14 -3.42 -8.80 25.77
C SER A 14 -2.35 -8.76 26.85
N GLY A 15 -2.06 -7.59 27.45
CA GLY A 15 -1.14 -7.44 28.57
C GLY A 15 0.31 -7.13 28.19
N HIS A 16 0.60 -6.88 26.90
CA HIS A 16 1.93 -6.45 26.48
C HIS A 16 2.13 -4.95 26.75
N GLU A 17 3.32 -4.56 27.20
CA GLU A 17 3.72 -3.16 27.27
C GLU A 17 4.08 -2.67 25.86
N VAL A 18 3.33 -1.68 25.35
CA VAL A 18 3.44 -1.23 23.97
C VAL A 18 3.89 0.23 23.93
N HIS A 19 4.98 0.46 23.21
CA HIS A 19 5.49 1.80 22.91
C HIS A 19 5.41 2.08 21.41
N VAL A 20 5.04 3.30 21.05
CA VAL A 20 4.95 3.75 19.66
C VAL A 20 5.80 5.01 19.48
N LEU A 21 6.78 4.93 18.57
CA LEU A 21 7.57 6.08 18.16
C LEU A 21 6.88 6.82 17.00
N ASP A 22 6.55 8.09 17.21
CA ASP A 22 6.09 9.04 16.20
C ASP A 22 7.19 10.06 15.90
N THR A 23 7.67 10.05 14.67
CA THR A 23 8.66 11.02 14.18
C THR A 23 8.06 12.08 13.26
N ALA A 24 6.74 12.07 13.08
CA ALA A 24 6.04 12.98 12.19
C ALA A 24 5.26 14.08 12.92
N ASN A 25 4.72 13.80 14.12
CA ASN A 25 3.87 14.76 14.83
C ASN A 25 4.47 15.17 16.19
N PRO A 26 4.69 16.47 16.45
CA PRO A 26 5.21 16.95 17.75
C PRO A 26 4.24 16.67 18.90
N THR A 27 2.95 16.68 18.61
CA THR A 27 1.89 16.30 19.54
C THR A 27 1.20 15.05 19.02
N PRO A 28 0.92 14.05 19.88
CA PRO A 28 0.21 12.86 19.45
C PRO A 28 -1.19 13.26 18.96
N LYS A 29 -1.42 13.10 17.65
CA LYS A 29 -2.75 13.31 17.06
C LYS A 29 -3.79 12.34 17.62
N TYR A 30 -3.34 11.18 18.10
CA TYR A 30 -4.15 10.13 18.70
C TYR A 30 -3.54 9.72 20.03
N LYS A 31 -4.40 9.52 21.03
CA LYS A 31 -4.03 8.91 22.31
C LYS A 31 -4.68 7.55 22.38
N TYR A 32 -3.88 6.54 22.67
CA TYR A 32 -4.32 5.16 22.77
C TYR A 32 -4.23 4.73 24.23
N LYS A 33 -5.28 4.09 24.75
CA LYS A 33 -5.30 3.58 26.12
C LYS A 33 -4.22 2.51 26.26
N ASN A 34 -3.46 2.55 27.36
CA ASN A 34 -2.41 1.56 27.69
C ASN A 34 -1.29 1.44 26.62
N VAL A 35 -1.03 2.50 25.87
CA VAL A 35 0.06 2.58 24.89
C VAL A 35 0.87 3.84 25.17
N VAL A 36 2.19 3.70 25.28
CA VAL A 36 3.10 4.81 25.54
C VAL A 36 3.52 5.42 24.19
N MET A 37 3.20 6.70 24.00
CA MET A 37 3.57 7.44 22.80
C MET A 37 4.88 8.19 23.01
N HIS A 38 5.86 7.97 22.14
CA HIS A 38 7.12 8.73 22.09
C HIS A 38 7.10 9.63 20.86
N ASN A 39 7.13 10.95 21.05
CA ASN A 39 7.13 11.92 19.96
C ASN A 39 8.52 12.55 19.86
N ILE A 40 9.33 12.10 18.90
CA ILE A 40 10.69 12.60 18.65
C ILE A 40 10.71 13.16 17.23
N VAL A 41 10.57 14.47 17.09
CA VAL A 41 10.34 15.10 15.78
C VAL A 41 11.36 16.20 15.49
N VAL A 42 11.71 16.34 14.22
CA VAL A 42 12.50 17.47 13.72
C VAL A 42 11.63 18.73 13.72
N LYS A 43 12.08 19.81 14.38
CA LYS A 43 11.37 21.10 14.40
C LYS A 43 11.42 21.77 13.03
N GLY A 44 10.27 22.27 12.54
CA GLY A 44 10.19 23.12 11.34
C GLY A 44 9.95 22.43 10.00
N GLN A 45 9.48 21.18 9.98
CA GLN A 45 9.24 20.47 8.71
C GLN A 45 8.08 21.06 7.89
N ASN A 46 8.39 21.58 6.71
CA ASN A 46 7.46 21.60 5.58
C ASN A 46 7.65 20.33 4.77
N SER A 47 6.54 19.69 4.35
CA SER A 47 6.62 18.64 3.35
C SER A 47 7.10 19.26 2.04
N GLY A 48 8.35 19.04 1.62
CA GLY A 48 8.94 19.58 0.38
C GLY A 48 8.30 19.10 -0.93
N ARG A 49 7.08 18.57 -0.91
CA ARG A 49 6.33 18.19 -2.12
C ARG A 49 5.46 19.34 -2.58
N ASP A 50 5.64 19.78 -3.82
CA ASP A 50 4.69 20.67 -4.50
C ASP A 50 3.35 19.94 -4.70
N PRO A 51 2.25 20.38 -4.05
CA PRO A 51 0.95 19.70 -4.14
C PRO A 51 0.40 19.63 -5.57
N ARG A 52 0.81 20.54 -6.47
CA ARG A 52 0.39 20.56 -7.88
C ARG A 52 0.89 19.35 -8.66
N GLN A 53 2.04 18.79 -8.26
CA GLN A 53 2.58 17.59 -8.92
C GLN A 53 1.66 16.37 -8.73
N THR A 54 0.92 16.30 -7.63
CA THR A 54 0.03 15.16 -7.33
C THR A 54 -1.08 15.01 -8.39
N TRP A 55 -1.62 16.13 -8.88
CA TRP A 55 -2.70 16.12 -9.87
C TRP A 55 -2.21 15.95 -11.30
N ASN A 56 -1.15 16.66 -11.67
CA ASN A 56 -0.72 16.75 -13.07
C ASN A 56 0.33 15.70 -13.47
N ALA A 57 1.04 15.10 -12.51
CA ALA A 57 2.07 14.12 -12.85
C ALA A 57 1.47 12.76 -13.21
N MET A 58 2.10 12.12 -14.21
CA MET A 58 2.00 10.68 -14.44
C MET A 58 2.38 9.93 -13.17
N ILE A 59 1.59 8.89 -12.87
CA ILE A 59 1.91 7.96 -11.78
C ILE A 59 3.00 7.05 -12.31
N SER A 60 4.19 7.08 -11.69
CA SER A 60 5.34 6.28 -12.16
C SER A 60 6.22 5.77 -11.03
N VAL A 61 6.73 4.54 -11.23
CA VAL A 61 7.68 3.85 -10.33
C VAL A 61 8.98 4.61 -10.12
N SER A 62 9.45 5.37 -11.12
CA SER A 62 10.75 6.06 -11.03
C SER A 62 10.81 7.08 -9.89
N LYS A 63 9.68 7.75 -9.59
CA LYS A 63 9.55 8.71 -8.48
C LYS A 63 9.66 8.07 -7.11
N PHE A 64 9.52 6.75 -7.00
CA PHE A 64 9.57 6.05 -5.72
C PHE A 64 10.96 6.18 -5.06
N ARG A 65 12.03 6.21 -5.87
CA ARG A 65 13.42 6.41 -5.42
C ARG A 65 13.61 7.72 -4.65
N GLU A 66 13.02 8.80 -5.16
CA GLU A 66 13.07 10.13 -4.53
C GLU A 66 12.39 10.12 -3.15
N VAL A 67 11.34 9.31 -2.96
CA VAL A 67 10.64 9.23 -1.67
C VAL A 67 11.54 8.62 -0.60
N PHE A 68 12.30 7.57 -0.91
CA PHE A 68 13.26 7.00 0.04
C PHE A 68 14.43 7.94 0.29
N ALA A 69 15.00 8.55 -0.75
CA ALA A 69 16.06 9.55 -0.59
C ALA A 69 15.62 10.67 0.36
N ASN A 70 14.41 11.21 0.18
CA ASN A 70 13.85 12.21 1.09
C ASN A 70 13.62 11.66 2.51
N SER A 71 13.26 10.38 2.65
CA SER A 71 13.14 9.74 3.97
C SER A 71 14.51 9.58 4.66
N ASP A 72 15.59 9.37 3.91
CA ASP A 72 16.96 9.30 4.43
C ASP A 72 17.43 10.68 4.90
N VAL A 73 17.18 11.73 4.10
CA VAL A 73 17.43 13.13 4.48
C VAL A 73 16.73 13.47 5.80
N LYS A 74 15.46 13.10 5.94
CA LYS A 74 14.72 13.29 7.20
C LYS A 74 15.33 12.54 8.37
N PHE A 75 15.91 11.36 8.13
CA PHE A 75 16.58 10.64 9.19
C PHE A 75 17.91 11.31 9.57
N HIS A 76 18.66 11.87 8.62
CA HIS A 76 19.81 12.72 8.92
C HIS A 76 19.42 13.90 9.82
N GLU A 77 18.37 14.64 9.47
CA GLU A 77 17.87 15.76 10.27
C GLU A 77 17.48 15.32 11.70
N LEU A 78 16.85 14.15 11.83
CA LEU A 78 16.50 13.57 13.12
C LEU A 78 17.75 13.23 13.95
N LEU A 79 18.80 12.70 13.31
CA LEU A 79 20.09 12.44 13.95
C LEU A 79 20.86 13.72 14.29
N ASP A 80 20.66 14.80 13.54
CA ASP A 80 21.32 16.08 13.82
C ASP A 80 20.68 16.78 15.02
N SER A 81 19.36 16.67 15.17
CA SER A 81 18.59 17.42 16.17
C SER A 81 18.22 16.64 17.42
N GLU A 82 17.88 15.35 17.29
CA GLU A 82 17.22 14.57 18.35
C GLU A 82 17.91 13.22 18.60
N ARG A 83 19.19 13.08 18.24
CA ARG A 83 19.94 11.81 18.40
C ARG A 83 19.98 11.33 19.85
N GLU A 84 20.18 12.21 20.82
CA GLU A 84 20.24 11.81 22.23
C GLU A 84 18.90 11.23 22.70
N ALA A 85 17.77 11.88 22.35
CA ALA A 85 16.44 11.39 22.66
C ALA A 85 16.17 10.02 21.99
N LEU A 86 16.57 9.88 20.73
CA LEU A 86 16.43 8.63 19.99
C LEU A 86 17.30 7.50 20.58
N GLU A 87 18.56 7.78 20.91
CA GLU A 87 19.47 6.85 21.57
C GLU A 87 18.94 6.41 22.94
N LYS A 88 18.42 7.35 23.73
CA LYS A 88 17.82 7.04 25.04
C LYS A 88 16.68 6.05 24.91
N LEU A 89 15.83 6.20 23.88
CA LEU A 89 14.74 5.26 23.61
C LEU A 89 15.27 3.90 23.11
N VAL A 90 16.19 3.91 22.15
CA VAL A 90 16.72 2.69 21.51
C VAL A 90 17.59 1.88 22.47
N ASN A 91 18.21 2.50 23.47
CA ASN A 91 19.04 1.81 24.46
C ASN A 91 18.23 1.18 25.62
N GLN A 92 16.90 1.31 25.63
CA GLN A 92 16.04 0.57 26.56
C GLN A 92 16.01 -0.94 26.25
N PRO A 93 15.71 -1.80 27.24
CA PRO A 93 15.62 -3.25 27.03
C PRO A 93 14.32 -3.61 26.28
N TRP A 94 14.41 -3.75 24.96
CA TRP A 94 13.28 -4.15 24.11
C TRP A 94 13.27 -5.65 23.84
N ASP A 95 12.10 -6.28 23.93
CA ASP A 95 11.90 -7.70 23.57
C ASP A 95 11.60 -7.91 22.07
N LEU A 96 11.02 -6.90 21.42
CA LEU A 96 10.61 -6.94 20.03
C LEU A 96 10.49 -5.53 19.45
N VAL A 97 10.88 -5.38 18.19
CA VAL A 97 10.64 -4.15 17.41
C VAL A 97 9.67 -4.45 16.28
N VAL A 98 8.74 -3.54 16.01
CA VAL A 98 7.91 -3.57 14.80
C VAL A 98 8.20 -2.31 13.99
N ALA A 99 8.71 -2.49 12.78
CA ALA A 99 9.08 -1.39 11.91
C ALA A 99 8.14 -1.35 10.69
N ASP A 100 7.65 -0.16 10.35
CA ASP A 100 6.93 0.06 9.09
C ASP A 100 7.88 -0.24 7.93
N ASP A 101 7.44 -1.08 7.00
CA ASP A 101 8.27 -1.55 5.90
C ASP A 101 8.45 -0.50 4.79
N ILE A 102 7.69 0.59 4.84
CA ILE A 102 7.64 1.61 3.81
C ILE A 102 7.90 2.99 4.40
N PHE A 103 8.78 3.75 3.74
CA PHE A 103 9.11 5.15 4.04
C PHE A 103 9.53 5.47 5.48
N SER A 104 9.94 4.47 6.26
CA SER A 104 10.33 4.62 7.66
C SER A 104 11.79 4.23 7.86
N VAL A 105 12.67 4.92 7.13
CA VAL A 105 14.13 4.67 7.11
C VAL A 105 14.74 4.60 8.52
N HIS A 106 14.35 5.53 9.40
CA HIS A 106 14.75 5.52 10.80
C HIS A 106 14.30 4.24 11.54
N ALA A 107 13.08 3.75 11.29
CA ALA A 107 12.56 2.54 11.91
C ALA A 107 13.35 1.29 11.48
N TRP A 108 13.80 1.23 10.22
CA TRP A 108 14.65 0.16 9.72
C TRP A 108 16.02 0.16 10.38
N ALA A 109 16.64 1.32 10.52
CA ALA A 109 17.93 1.46 11.20
C ALA A 109 17.83 1.06 12.68
N ILE A 110 16.75 1.47 13.37
CA ILE A 110 16.46 1.04 14.75
C ILE A 110 16.29 -0.48 14.83
N ALA A 111 15.51 -1.07 13.93
CA ALA A 111 15.28 -2.52 13.90
C ALA A 111 16.59 -3.30 13.69
N LEU A 112 17.42 -2.92 12.73
CA LEU A 112 18.71 -3.57 12.48
C LEU A 112 19.71 -3.36 13.61
N ARG A 113 19.76 -2.17 14.21
CA ARG A 113 20.64 -1.89 15.35
C ARG A 113 20.25 -2.70 16.58
N LEU A 114 18.96 -2.83 16.86
CA LEU A 114 18.47 -3.69 17.94
C LEU A 114 18.67 -5.18 17.62
N LYS A 115 18.60 -5.55 16.35
CA LYS A 115 18.94 -6.91 15.88
C LYS A 115 20.40 -7.29 16.15
N GLN A 116 21.35 -6.37 16.00
CA GLN A 116 22.76 -6.60 16.38
C GLN A 116 22.92 -6.94 17.87
N ARG A 117 21.97 -6.54 18.72
CA ARG A 117 21.92 -6.85 20.17
C ARG A 117 21.07 -8.09 20.50
N GLY A 118 20.57 -8.79 19.49
CA GLY A 118 19.75 -10.00 19.65
C GLY A 118 18.24 -9.76 19.72
N VAL A 119 17.76 -8.51 19.63
CA VAL A 119 16.32 -8.20 19.67
C VAL A 119 15.70 -8.54 18.30
N PRO A 120 14.69 -9.42 18.23
CA PRO A 120 14.01 -9.70 16.98
C PRO A 120 13.15 -8.52 16.53
N PHE A 121 12.85 -8.49 15.22
CA PHE A 121 11.90 -7.51 14.69
C PHE A 121 10.94 -8.11 13.67
N ILE A 122 9.80 -7.44 13.52
CA ILE A 122 8.78 -7.69 12.49
C ILE A 122 8.76 -6.48 11.57
N LEU A 123 8.69 -6.72 10.26
CA LEU A 123 8.35 -5.66 9.30
C LEU A 123 6.83 -5.64 9.12
N TYR A 124 6.23 -4.47 9.13
CA TYR A 124 4.79 -4.28 8.98
C TYR A 124 4.51 -3.44 7.74
N SER A 125 3.81 -4.04 6.78
CA SER A 125 3.42 -3.41 5.52
C SER A 125 2.11 -2.64 5.65
N THR A 126 2.22 -1.30 5.66
CA THR A 126 1.08 -0.38 5.83
C THR A 126 0.50 0.14 4.53
N SER A 127 1.28 0.08 3.44
CA SER A 127 0.76 0.12 2.08
C SER A 127 0.63 -1.32 1.58
N GLY A 128 0.06 -1.52 0.40
CA GLY A 128 0.20 -2.83 -0.20
C GLY A 128 1.70 -3.17 -0.39
N GLN A 129 2.00 -4.45 -0.57
CA GLN A 129 3.12 -5.10 -1.28
C GLN A 129 4.55 -4.51 -1.37
N VAL A 130 4.98 -3.47 -0.66
CA VAL A 130 6.36 -2.96 -0.80
C VAL A 130 7.40 -3.94 -0.21
N ALA A 131 7.24 -4.44 1.02
CA ALA A 131 8.04 -5.59 1.49
C ALA A 131 7.59 -6.91 0.86
N SER A 132 6.32 -7.01 0.48
CA SER A 132 5.84 -8.25 -0.13
C SER A 132 6.45 -8.46 -1.50
N ALA A 133 6.90 -7.43 -2.20
CA ALA A 133 7.63 -7.61 -3.44
C ALA A 133 8.88 -8.44 -3.20
N THR A 134 9.79 -8.07 -2.30
CA THR A 134 10.98 -8.90 -1.93
C THR A 134 10.62 -10.27 -1.34
N THR A 135 9.49 -10.32 -0.63
CA THR A 135 9.02 -11.55 0.04
C THR A 135 8.37 -12.54 -0.94
N GLN A 136 7.68 -12.03 -1.96
CA GLN A 136 7.02 -12.80 -3.02
C GLN A 136 7.96 -13.03 -4.20
N THR A 137 8.84 -12.06 -4.54
CA THR A 137 9.83 -12.19 -5.63
C THR A 137 10.82 -13.29 -5.36
N MET A 138 11.13 -13.58 -4.09
CA MET A 138 12.00 -14.69 -3.69
C MET A 138 11.24 -15.87 -3.07
N ALA A 139 9.90 -15.92 -3.19
CA ALA A 139 9.10 -17.08 -2.82
C ALA A 139 9.13 -18.11 -3.95
N LEU A 140 9.57 -19.34 -3.65
CA LEU A 140 9.61 -20.44 -4.62
C LEU A 140 8.28 -20.53 -5.39
N GLY A 141 8.35 -20.37 -6.71
CA GLY A 141 7.19 -20.50 -7.61
C GLY A 141 6.44 -19.22 -7.97
N ARG A 142 6.92 -18.02 -7.61
CA ARG A 142 6.28 -16.79 -8.13
C ARG A 142 6.46 -16.70 -9.65
N ASN A 143 5.36 -16.45 -10.33
CA ASN A 143 5.36 -15.99 -11.71
C ASN A 143 5.19 -14.45 -11.75
N PRO A 144 6.26 -13.66 -12.00
CA PRO A 144 6.25 -12.21 -11.86
C PRO A 144 5.30 -11.49 -12.84
N ILE A 145 4.80 -12.21 -13.85
CA ILE A 145 3.91 -11.69 -14.89
C ILE A 145 2.43 -12.03 -14.68
N ILE A 146 2.06 -12.80 -13.65
CA ILE A 146 0.64 -13.09 -13.37
C ILE A 146 -0.04 -11.91 -12.66
N LYS A 147 0.74 -11.11 -11.93
CA LYS A 147 0.29 -9.97 -11.16
C LYS A 147 1.17 -8.80 -11.51
N GLN A 148 0.53 -7.68 -11.82
CA GLN A 148 1.23 -6.43 -12.05
C GLN A 148 2.03 -5.97 -10.83
N PHE A 149 3.03 -5.14 -11.07
CA PHE A 149 3.71 -4.43 -10.01
C PHE A 149 2.73 -3.58 -9.18
N MET A 150 3.06 -3.33 -7.92
CA MET A 150 2.24 -2.57 -6.98
C MET A 150 1.95 -1.14 -7.42
N PHE A 151 2.97 -0.48 -7.96
CA PHE A 151 2.86 0.89 -8.43
C PHE A 151 2.87 0.88 -9.95
N PRO A 152 1.89 0.26 -10.63
CA PRO A 152 1.90 0.25 -12.08
C PRO A 152 1.80 1.70 -12.54
N ASP A 153 2.48 2.00 -13.63
CA ASP A 153 2.34 3.31 -14.23
C ASP A 153 0.89 3.45 -14.74
N MET A 154 0.35 4.67 -14.69
CA MET A 154 -0.95 4.98 -15.31
C MET A 154 -0.74 5.99 -16.43
N PRO A 155 -0.62 5.53 -17.69
CA PRO A 155 -0.63 6.39 -18.87
C PRO A 155 -1.89 7.25 -18.96
N VAL A 156 -1.80 8.35 -19.71
CA VAL A 156 -2.92 9.28 -19.93
C VAL A 156 -4.11 8.59 -20.60
N ASP A 157 -3.85 7.64 -21.47
CA ASP A 157 -4.79 6.83 -22.24
C ASP A 157 -5.14 5.48 -21.59
N SER A 158 -4.72 5.26 -20.33
CA SER A 158 -5.06 4.04 -19.60
C SER A 158 -6.57 3.87 -19.42
N ASP A 159 -7.05 2.66 -19.72
CA ASP A 159 -8.42 2.20 -19.50
C ASP A 159 -8.63 1.57 -18.11
N GLY A 160 -7.56 1.51 -17.30
CA GLY A 160 -7.58 0.97 -15.94
C GLY A 160 -7.64 -0.56 -15.86
N HIS A 161 -7.40 -1.29 -16.95
CA HIS A 161 -7.37 -2.75 -16.91
C HIS A 161 -5.94 -3.32 -16.93
N TYR A 162 -5.78 -4.45 -16.23
CA TYR A 162 -4.61 -5.31 -16.36
C TYR A 162 -5.06 -6.75 -16.59
N GLN A 163 -4.59 -7.34 -17.69
CA GLN A 163 -4.91 -8.70 -18.09
C GLN A 163 -3.64 -9.52 -18.26
N HIS A 164 -3.35 -10.40 -17.30
CA HIS A 164 -2.16 -11.26 -17.35
C HIS A 164 -2.11 -12.22 -18.55
N VAL A 165 -3.22 -12.42 -19.28
CA VAL A 165 -3.23 -13.17 -20.54
C VAL A 165 -2.65 -12.35 -21.71
N ASN A 166 -2.73 -11.01 -21.63
CA ASN A 166 -2.18 -10.10 -22.62
C ASN A 166 -0.65 -10.06 -22.50
N PHE A 167 0.05 -10.22 -23.61
CA PHE A 167 1.52 -10.21 -23.65
C PHE A 167 2.11 -8.85 -23.23
N TRP A 168 1.54 -7.73 -23.65
CA TRP A 168 2.07 -6.40 -23.36
C TRP A 168 1.94 -6.02 -21.90
N ASP A 169 0.80 -6.37 -21.29
CA ASP A 169 0.58 -6.22 -19.85
C ASP A 169 1.60 -7.04 -19.06
N ARG A 170 1.86 -8.29 -19.50
CA ARG A 170 2.89 -9.14 -18.91
C ARG A 170 4.29 -8.57 -19.08
N LEU A 171 4.65 -8.08 -20.26
CA LEU A 171 5.95 -7.48 -20.52
C LEU A 171 6.16 -6.24 -19.66
N GLY A 172 5.15 -5.37 -19.57
CA GLY A 172 5.15 -4.21 -18.68
C GLY A 172 5.35 -4.61 -17.22
N ALA A 173 4.57 -5.58 -16.74
CA ALA A 173 4.73 -6.13 -15.39
C ALA A 173 6.15 -6.68 -15.14
N PHE A 174 6.69 -7.45 -16.09
CA PHE A 174 8.05 -7.99 -16.01
C PHE A 174 9.11 -6.88 -15.89
N VAL A 175 9.05 -5.86 -16.75
CA VAL A 175 10.02 -4.74 -16.71
C VAL A 175 9.98 -4.02 -15.36
N LYS A 176 8.79 -3.81 -14.79
CA LYS A 176 8.63 -3.16 -13.49
C LYS A 176 9.15 -4.03 -12.34
N VAL A 177 8.85 -5.32 -12.35
CA VAL A 177 9.38 -6.27 -11.37
C VAL A 177 10.90 -6.40 -11.49
N PHE A 178 11.45 -6.42 -12.70
CA PHE A 178 12.90 -6.44 -12.92
C PHE A 178 13.56 -5.17 -12.35
N HIS A 179 13.01 -4.00 -12.68
CA HIS A 179 13.49 -2.72 -12.16
C HIS A 179 13.48 -2.68 -10.62
N GLU A 180 12.46 -3.27 -9.99
CA GLU A 180 12.39 -3.42 -8.55
C GLU A 180 13.44 -4.40 -8.02
N VAL A 181 13.47 -5.63 -8.49
CA VAL A 181 14.34 -6.67 -7.93
C VAL A 181 15.82 -6.36 -8.15
N ALA A 182 16.19 -5.87 -9.33
CA ALA A 182 17.60 -5.58 -9.65
C ALA A 182 18.03 -4.18 -9.19
N GLY A 183 17.12 -3.20 -9.27
CA GLY A 183 17.46 -1.79 -9.02
C GLY A 183 17.21 -1.34 -7.58
N PHE A 184 16.17 -1.85 -6.92
CA PHE A 184 15.70 -1.26 -5.66
C PHE A 184 16.65 -1.51 -4.50
N ASP A 185 17.15 -2.74 -4.36
CA ASP A 185 18.14 -3.08 -3.34
C ASP A 185 19.44 -2.29 -3.54
N TYR A 186 19.99 -2.28 -4.76
CA TYR A 186 21.18 -1.50 -5.09
C TYR A 186 21.01 0.00 -4.78
N ILE A 187 19.88 0.58 -5.17
CA ILE A 187 19.64 2.02 -4.99
C ILE A 187 19.51 2.37 -3.52
N LEU A 188 18.73 1.60 -2.75
CA LEU A 188 18.58 1.88 -1.33
C LEU A 188 19.89 1.71 -0.58
N GLN A 189 20.68 0.67 -0.87
CA GLN A 189 22.03 0.50 -0.29
C GLN A 189 22.89 1.74 -0.47
N HIS A 190 22.88 2.35 -1.66
CA HIS A 190 23.73 3.50 -1.98
C HIS A 190 23.10 4.86 -1.64
N THR A 191 21.80 4.90 -1.34
CA THR A 191 21.10 6.14 -0.97
C THR A 191 21.03 6.30 0.54
N MET A 192 20.93 5.22 1.31
CA MET A 192 20.64 5.23 2.74
C MET A 192 21.88 5.47 3.62
N SER A 193 22.54 6.61 3.46
CA SER A 193 23.80 6.91 4.15
C SER A 193 23.65 7.20 5.66
N SER A 194 22.43 7.49 6.11
CA SER A 194 22.12 7.73 7.52
C SER A 194 22.33 6.50 8.44
N PHE A 195 22.32 5.28 7.88
CA PHE A 195 22.48 4.04 8.65
C PHE A 195 23.83 3.94 9.34
N GLU A 196 24.92 4.28 8.64
CA GLU A 196 26.27 4.23 9.19
C GLU A 196 26.43 5.22 10.36
N ARG A 197 25.83 6.41 10.23
CA ARG A 197 25.80 7.42 11.32
C ARG A 197 25.08 6.89 12.56
N PHE A 198 24.16 5.94 12.39
CA PHE A 198 23.41 5.29 13.45
C PHE A 198 24.01 3.95 13.92
N GLY A 199 25.18 3.55 13.42
CA GLY A 199 25.88 2.32 13.83
C GLY A 199 25.43 1.05 13.10
N VAL A 200 24.70 1.18 11.98
CA VAL A 200 24.37 0.06 11.10
C VAL A 200 25.25 0.16 9.85
N TYR A 201 26.41 -0.48 9.90
CA TYR A 201 27.31 -0.64 8.76
C TYR A 201 26.84 -1.84 7.95
N ASP A 202 26.73 -1.73 6.62
CA ASP A 202 26.29 -2.77 5.66
C ASP A 202 24.78 -2.87 5.30
N PHE A 203 24.01 -1.80 5.51
CA PHE A 203 22.59 -1.82 5.20
C PHE A 203 22.32 -2.29 3.76
N SER A 204 21.42 -3.26 3.62
CA SER A 204 20.75 -3.58 2.36
C SER A 204 19.27 -3.86 2.58
N TRP A 205 18.48 -3.59 1.54
CA TRP A 205 17.05 -3.88 1.55
C TRP A 205 16.80 -5.38 1.72
N LEU A 206 17.61 -6.21 1.04
CA LEU A 206 17.56 -7.66 1.19
C LEU A 206 17.91 -8.13 2.61
N LYS A 207 18.97 -7.58 3.23
CA LYS A 207 19.36 -7.92 4.61
C LYS A 207 18.24 -7.59 5.59
N LEU A 208 17.63 -6.41 5.50
CA LEU A 208 16.49 -6.01 6.33
C LEU A 208 15.37 -7.05 6.30
N HIS A 209 14.99 -7.51 5.11
CA HIS A 209 13.92 -8.51 4.95
C HIS A 209 14.35 -9.90 5.42
N LYS A 210 15.59 -10.31 5.12
CA LYS A 210 16.14 -11.61 5.52
C LYS A 210 16.25 -11.75 7.03
N GLU A 211 16.63 -10.67 7.74
CA GLU A 211 16.81 -10.67 9.20
C GLU A 211 15.52 -10.46 9.99
N SER A 212 14.46 -9.96 9.34
CA SER A 212 13.13 -9.87 9.94
C SER A 212 12.63 -11.25 10.36
N SER A 213 11.84 -11.33 11.42
CA SER A 213 11.27 -12.60 11.91
C SER A 213 10.04 -12.98 11.10
N TYR A 214 9.06 -12.06 11.04
CA TYR A 214 7.90 -12.11 10.15
C TYR A 214 7.74 -10.79 9.42
N ILE A 215 6.95 -10.84 8.35
CA ILE A 215 6.47 -9.68 7.63
C ILE A 215 4.95 -9.72 7.74
N PHE A 216 4.38 -8.75 8.43
CA PHE A 216 2.94 -8.58 8.51
C PHE A 216 2.49 -7.70 7.37
N THR A 217 1.40 -8.05 6.69
CA THR A 217 0.88 -7.24 5.59
C THR A 217 -0.60 -6.95 5.77
N ASP A 218 -0.96 -5.67 5.59
CA ASP A 218 -2.35 -5.20 5.53
C ASP A 218 -2.96 -5.35 4.13
N SER A 219 -2.25 -5.98 3.20
CA SER A 219 -2.61 -6.03 1.79
C SER A 219 -3.65 -7.12 1.45
N MET A 220 -4.44 -6.88 0.41
CA MET A 220 -5.43 -7.82 -0.14
C MET A 220 -4.80 -8.80 -1.15
N ASN A 221 -3.62 -9.35 -0.84
CA ASN A 221 -2.84 -10.15 -1.79
C ASN A 221 -3.49 -11.44 -2.26
N LYS A 222 -4.49 -11.93 -1.50
CA LYS A 222 -5.27 -13.12 -1.83
C LYS A 222 -6.40 -12.84 -2.83
N LEU A 223 -6.65 -11.57 -3.18
CA LEU A 223 -7.73 -11.14 -4.07
C LEU A 223 -7.17 -10.71 -5.43
N GLY A 224 -7.95 -10.92 -6.50
CA GLY A 224 -7.70 -10.43 -7.85
C GLY A 224 -6.67 -11.24 -8.63
N TRP A 225 -5.47 -11.37 -8.07
CA TRP A 225 -4.35 -12.15 -8.64
C TRP A 225 -3.60 -12.88 -7.52
N PRO A 226 -4.15 -13.99 -7.00
CA PRO A 226 -3.48 -14.77 -5.97
C PRO A 226 -2.14 -15.30 -6.51
N GLN A 227 -1.11 -15.26 -5.68
CA GLN A 227 0.24 -15.75 -5.99
C GLN A 227 0.79 -16.58 -4.84
N THR A 228 1.85 -17.34 -5.11
CA THR A 228 2.61 -18.02 -4.06
C THR A 228 3.27 -16.98 -3.16
N GLU A 229 3.12 -17.17 -1.85
CA GLU A 229 3.67 -16.28 -0.81
C GLU A 229 4.58 -17.08 0.13
N GLY A 230 5.52 -16.39 0.75
CA GLY A 230 6.35 -16.97 1.80
C GLY A 230 5.55 -17.28 3.06
N GLN A 231 5.92 -18.35 3.76
CA GLN A 231 5.34 -18.68 5.08
C GLN A 231 5.69 -17.64 6.15
N ASP A 232 6.70 -16.81 5.92
CA ASP A 232 7.09 -15.69 6.76
C ASP A 232 6.30 -14.39 6.46
N LEU A 233 5.44 -14.39 5.43
CA LEU A 233 4.46 -13.33 5.15
C LEU A 233 3.12 -13.67 5.78
N ILE A 234 2.73 -12.91 6.81
CA ILE A 234 1.45 -13.11 7.51
C ILE A 234 0.49 -12.01 7.07
N ASN A 235 -0.58 -12.40 6.38
CA ASN A 235 -1.64 -11.47 6.01
C ASN A 235 -2.53 -11.20 7.23
N ILE A 236 -2.55 -9.94 7.67
CA ILE A 236 -3.33 -9.46 8.80
C ILE A 236 -4.32 -8.37 8.36
N GLY A 237 -4.59 -8.27 7.06
CA GLY A 237 -5.43 -7.23 6.48
C GLY A 237 -6.92 -7.50 6.53
N GLY A 238 -7.35 -8.72 6.86
CA GLY A 238 -8.76 -9.11 7.03
C GLY A 238 -9.39 -8.54 8.30
N VAL A 239 -9.37 -7.21 8.46
CA VAL A 239 -9.95 -6.49 9.58
C VAL A 239 -10.94 -5.48 9.04
N CYS A 240 -12.22 -5.71 9.32
CA CYS A 240 -13.28 -4.75 9.13
C CYS A 240 -13.58 -4.10 10.47
N LYS A 241 -13.60 -2.76 10.49
CA LYS A 241 -14.00 -2.03 11.69
C LYS A 241 -15.50 -2.17 11.92
N ASP A 242 -15.88 -2.21 13.18
CA ASP A 242 -17.27 -2.13 13.58
C ASP A 242 -17.89 -0.79 13.17
N TYR A 243 -19.22 -0.78 13.11
CA TYR A 243 -20.02 0.40 12.81
C TYR A 243 -19.70 1.55 13.78
N GLU A 244 -19.17 2.65 13.25
CA GLU A 244 -19.06 3.92 13.99
C GLU A 244 -20.38 4.70 13.82
N ILE A 245 -21.04 5.02 14.94
CA ILE A 245 -22.24 5.87 14.92
C ILE A 245 -21.85 7.26 14.42
N LEU A 246 -22.65 7.80 13.49
CA LEU A 246 -22.54 9.21 13.10
C LEU A 246 -23.00 10.09 14.26
N GLU A 247 -22.05 10.58 15.06
CA GLU A 247 -22.32 11.44 16.22
C GLU A 247 -22.74 12.86 15.83
N ASP A 248 -22.28 13.35 14.67
CA ASP A 248 -22.67 14.66 14.14
C ASP A 248 -24.12 14.61 13.65
N GLU A 249 -25.03 15.25 14.39
CA GLU A 249 -26.47 15.26 14.09
C GLU A 249 -26.80 15.90 12.74
N ASP A 250 -26.08 16.95 12.34
CA ASP A 250 -26.32 17.65 11.07
C ASP A 250 -25.90 16.76 9.88
N LEU A 251 -24.77 16.08 9.99
CA LEU A 251 -24.34 15.10 8.99
C LEU A 251 -25.28 13.88 8.96
N LYS A 252 -25.69 13.38 10.12
CA LYS A 252 -26.62 12.27 10.25
C LYS A 252 -27.95 12.59 9.59
N ASN A 253 -28.57 13.72 9.92
CA ASN A 253 -29.83 14.18 9.33
C ASN A 253 -29.70 14.35 7.81
N PHE A 254 -28.58 14.91 7.34
CA PHE A 254 -28.32 15.06 5.91
C PHE A 254 -28.23 13.71 5.18
N VAL A 255 -27.62 12.70 5.80
CA VAL A 255 -27.50 11.34 5.25
C VAL A 255 -28.84 10.60 5.26
N GLU A 256 -29.61 10.73 6.34
CA GLU A 256 -30.91 10.05 6.53
C GLU A 256 -31.99 10.58 5.58
N ASN A 257 -32.03 11.91 5.37
CA ASN A 257 -33.02 12.59 4.53
C ASN A 257 -32.79 12.43 3.02
N SER A 258 -31.77 11.67 2.61
CA SER A 258 -31.50 11.46 1.19
C SER A 258 -32.60 10.64 0.49
N LYS A 259 -33.05 11.15 -0.67
CA LYS A 259 -34.11 10.54 -1.49
C LYS A 259 -33.67 9.21 -2.10
N LYS A 260 -32.67 9.21 -2.99
CA LYS A 260 -32.15 7.99 -3.63
C LYS A 260 -30.96 7.36 -2.90
N GLY A 261 -30.35 8.08 -1.97
CA GLY A 261 -29.22 7.61 -1.18
C GLY A 261 -28.01 8.53 -1.28
N VAL A 262 -26.98 8.19 -0.52
CA VAL A 262 -25.78 9.01 -0.35
C VAL A 262 -24.67 8.52 -1.26
N ILE A 263 -23.99 9.47 -1.90
CA ILE A 263 -22.72 9.27 -2.59
C ILE A 263 -21.64 9.97 -1.76
N TYR A 264 -20.73 9.17 -1.20
CA TYR A 264 -19.61 9.70 -0.43
C TYR A 264 -18.40 9.92 -1.33
N ILE A 265 -17.71 11.05 -1.18
CA ILE A 265 -16.53 11.40 -1.97
C ILE A 265 -15.37 11.71 -1.03
N ALA A 266 -14.29 10.94 -1.11
CA ALA A 266 -13.07 11.20 -0.33
C ALA A 266 -11.80 10.70 -1.02
N PHE A 267 -10.82 11.60 -1.13
CA PHE A 267 -9.55 11.37 -1.84
C PHE A 267 -8.34 11.31 -0.88
N GLY A 268 -8.61 11.01 0.40
CA GLY A 268 -7.61 10.95 1.44
C GLY A 268 -6.97 12.32 1.74
N ASN A 269 -5.85 12.29 2.46
CA ASN A 269 -5.16 13.51 2.89
C ASN A 269 -4.10 14.00 1.88
N TYR A 270 -3.81 13.21 0.83
CA TYR A 270 -2.77 13.52 -0.14
C TYR A 270 -3.28 14.33 -1.35
N ALA A 271 -4.57 14.23 -1.66
CA ALA A 271 -5.20 15.02 -2.70
C ALA A 271 -5.57 16.40 -2.14
N ASP A 272 -4.77 17.42 -2.43
CA ASP A 272 -5.09 18.79 -2.07
C ASP A 272 -5.95 19.45 -3.15
N TRP A 273 -7.24 19.61 -2.87
CA TRP A 273 -8.21 20.15 -3.81
C TRP A 273 -8.02 21.62 -4.13
N ASN A 274 -7.24 22.38 -3.35
CA ASN A 274 -6.88 23.76 -3.71
C ASN A 274 -6.02 23.82 -4.98
N HIS A 275 -5.31 22.73 -5.26
CA HIS A 275 -4.40 22.60 -6.40
C HIS A 275 -4.98 21.69 -7.51
N ALA A 276 -6.23 21.24 -7.36
CA ALA A 276 -6.89 20.43 -8.38
C ALA A 276 -7.13 21.28 -9.65
N PRO A 277 -6.84 20.74 -10.85
CA PRO A 277 -7.13 21.42 -12.11
C PRO A 277 -8.62 21.75 -12.22
N LYS A 278 -8.94 22.94 -12.76
CA LYS A 278 -10.33 23.40 -12.96
C LYS A 278 -11.19 22.35 -13.67
N ARG A 279 -10.65 21.68 -14.69
CA ARG A 279 -11.34 20.58 -15.39
C ARG A 279 -11.85 19.49 -14.44
N ILE A 280 -11.07 19.10 -13.45
CA ILE A 280 -11.47 18.08 -12.47
C ILE A 280 -12.59 18.64 -11.58
N LEU A 281 -12.45 19.86 -11.05
CA LEU A 281 -13.50 20.51 -10.25
C LEU A 281 -14.82 20.66 -11.02
N ASP A 282 -14.74 21.08 -12.30
CA ASP A 282 -15.89 21.19 -13.20
C ASP A 282 -16.55 19.82 -13.42
N SER A 283 -15.75 18.75 -13.60
CA SER A 283 -16.27 17.40 -13.80
C SER A 283 -17.07 16.90 -12.60
N PHE A 284 -16.57 17.12 -11.38
CA PHE A 284 -17.31 16.79 -10.16
C PHE A 284 -18.55 17.67 -10.01
N SER A 285 -18.44 18.96 -10.28
CA SER A 285 -19.55 19.91 -10.20
C SER A 285 -20.70 19.51 -11.12
N GLU A 286 -20.41 19.27 -12.41
CA GLU A 286 -21.41 18.85 -13.40
C GLU A 286 -22.10 17.54 -13.03
N ALA A 287 -21.34 16.53 -12.56
CA ALA A 287 -21.90 15.25 -12.16
C ALA A 287 -22.82 15.38 -10.93
N MET A 288 -22.38 16.12 -9.89
CA MET A 288 -23.17 16.34 -8.69
C MET A 288 -24.45 17.15 -8.97
N VAL A 289 -24.37 18.15 -9.87
CA VAL A 289 -25.54 18.93 -10.30
C VAL A 289 -26.57 18.06 -11.00
N LYS A 290 -26.11 17.19 -11.90
CA LYS A 290 -26.99 16.31 -12.67
C LYS A 290 -27.66 15.22 -11.81
N LEU A 291 -27.06 14.87 -10.68
CA LEU A 291 -27.52 13.81 -9.77
C LEU A 291 -28.23 14.39 -8.53
N ALA A 292 -29.10 15.39 -8.72
CA ALA A 292 -29.79 16.11 -7.65
C ALA A 292 -30.69 15.25 -6.73
N ASP A 293 -31.01 14.02 -7.13
CA ASP A 293 -31.78 13.07 -6.33
C ASP A 293 -30.95 12.30 -5.28
N TYR A 294 -29.61 12.40 -5.35
CA TYR A 294 -28.67 11.79 -4.40
C TYR A 294 -28.07 12.87 -3.52
N ASN A 295 -27.78 12.53 -2.26
CA ASN A 295 -27.06 13.45 -1.39
C ASN A 295 -25.55 13.18 -1.52
N PHE A 296 -24.76 14.21 -1.75
CA PHE A 296 -23.31 14.13 -1.81
C PHE A 296 -22.69 14.60 -0.50
N VAL A 297 -21.90 13.74 0.13
CA VAL A 297 -20.99 14.16 1.20
C VAL A 297 -19.58 14.16 0.63
N PHE A 298 -19.00 15.33 0.47
CA PHE A 298 -17.69 15.50 -0.14
C PHE A 298 -16.66 15.97 0.90
N SER A 299 -15.74 15.07 1.26
CA SER A 299 -14.55 15.42 2.03
C SER A 299 -13.61 16.25 1.16
N PHE A 300 -13.69 17.58 1.31
CA PHE A 300 -13.12 18.57 0.41
C PHE A 300 -12.39 19.65 1.22
N ASN A 301 -11.10 19.83 0.93
CA ASN A 301 -10.24 20.84 1.54
C ASN A 301 -9.94 22.03 0.63
N GLY A 302 -10.59 22.09 -0.54
CA GLY A 302 -10.43 23.16 -1.53
C GLY A 302 -11.31 24.39 -1.26
N ASN A 303 -11.33 25.32 -2.21
CA ASN A 303 -12.21 26.48 -2.17
C ASN A 303 -13.67 26.10 -2.48
N VAL A 304 -14.51 26.03 -1.44
CA VAL A 304 -15.92 25.66 -1.56
C VAL A 304 -16.69 26.66 -2.43
N SER A 305 -16.33 27.94 -2.45
CA SER A 305 -16.97 28.96 -3.30
C SER A 305 -16.76 28.72 -4.80
N ALA A 306 -15.79 27.89 -5.18
CA ALA A 306 -15.56 27.47 -6.56
C ALA A 306 -16.40 26.23 -6.96
N MET A 307 -17.22 25.71 -6.05
CA MET A 307 -18.04 24.51 -6.23
C MET A 307 -19.54 24.86 -6.07
N PRO A 308 -20.47 24.08 -6.67
CA PRO A 308 -21.90 24.35 -6.57
C PRO A 308 -22.40 24.23 -5.12
N GLN A 309 -23.18 25.22 -4.68
CA GLN A 309 -23.83 25.26 -3.37
C GLN A 309 -25.30 24.86 -3.52
N MET A 310 -25.60 23.58 -3.35
CA MET A 310 -26.96 23.04 -3.46
C MET A 310 -27.31 22.22 -2.22
N GLU A 311 -28.61 22.17 -1.89
CA GLU A 311 -29.10 21.52 -0.66
C GLU A 311 -28.73 20.04 -0.56
N HIS A 312 -28.54 19.34 -1.69
CA HIS A 312 -28.14 17.94 -1.72
C HIS A 312 -26.62 17.73 -1.72
N ILE A 313 -25.81 18.79 -1.56
CA ILE A 313 -24.34 18.70 -1.55
C ILE A 313 -23.79 19.30 -0.25
N LYS A 314 -23.07 18.48 0.52
CA LYS A 314 -22.41 18.89 1.75
C LYS A 314 -20.90 18.72 1.64
N TYR A 315 -20.17 19.84 1.72
CA TYR A 315 -18.71 19.85 1.75
C TYR A 315 -18.22 19.88 3.20
N VAL A 316 -17.33 18.96 3.55
CA VAL A 316 -16.72 18.89 4.89
C VAL A 316 -15.20 18.75 4.77
N LYS A 317 -14.44 19.36 5.66
CA LYS A 317 -12.97 19.20 5.65
C LYS A 317 -12.53 17.80 6.05
N TRP A 318 -13.30 17.17 6.94
CA TRP A 318 -13.12 15.81 7.41
C TRP A 318 -14.49 15.18 7.66
N ALA A 319 -14.63 13.89 7.39
CA ALA A 319 -15.85 13.16 7.63
C ALA A 319 -15.56 11.83 8.35
N PRO A 320 -16.45 11.35 9.24
CA PRO A 320 -16.37 10.01 9.81
C PRO A 320 -16.66 8.96 8.72
N GLN A 321 -15.64 8.66 7.90
CA GLN A 321 -15.75 7.80 6.71
C GLN A 321 -16.42 6.46 7.01
N ALA A 322 -16.00 5.77 8.08
CA ALA A 322 -16.59 4.49 8.48
C ALA A 322 -18.10 4.61 8.78
N GLY A 323 -18.52 5.66 9.50
CA GLY A 323 -19.93 5.89 9.82
C GLY A 323 -20.79 6.22 8.60
N ILE A 324 -20.26 6.99 7.65
CA ILE A 324 -20.97 7.28 6.39
C ILE A 324 -21.07 6.01 5.55
N LEU A 325 -19.95 5.31 5.34
CA LEU A 325 -19.91 4.15 4.46
C LEU A 325 -20.81 3.01 4.96
N ASN A 326 -20.83 2.74 6.26
CA ASN A 326 -21.69 1.70 6.82
C ASN A 326 -23.16 2.12 6.98
N HIS A 327 -23.52 3.36 6.64
CA HIS A 327 -24.91 3.79 6.72
C HIS A 327 -25.75 3.19 5.57
N LYS A 328 -26.92 2.63 5.88
CA LYS A 328 -27.82 1.94 4.92
C LYS A 328 -28.23 2.76 3.68
N LYS A 329 -28.16 4.09 3.76
CA LYS A 329 -28.47 5.00 2.63
C LYS A 329 -27.29 5.20 1.70
N THR A 330 -26.07 4.87 2.09
CA THR A 330 -24.89 5.01 1.24
C THR A 330 -24.94 4.00 0.10
N LYS A 331 -24.78 4.50 -1.13
CA LYS A 331 -24.91 3.73 -2.37
C LYS A 331 -23.62 3.64 -3.15
N LEU A 332 -22.73 4.60 -2.97
CA LEU A 332 -21.49 4.67 -3.72
C LEU A 332 -20.42 5.40 -2.94
N PHE A 333 -19.19 4.90 -3.04
CA PHE A 333 -17.99 5.59 -2.59
C PHE A 333 -17.10 5.99 -3.77
N ILE A 334 -16.98 7.29 -4.02
CA ILE A 334 -16.00 7.84 -4.97
C ILE A 334 -14.70 8.08 -4.23
N SER A 335 -13.65 7.35 -4.62
CA SER A 335 -12.38 7.34 -3.89
C SER A 335 -11.17 7.45 -4.81
N HIS A 336 -10.08 7.97 -4.27
CA HIS A 336 -8.76 7.82 -4.88
C HIS A 336 -8.25 6.36 -4.91
N GLY A 337 -8.83 5.43 -4.15
CA GLY A 337 -8.43 4.02 -4.16
C GLY A 337 -7.21 3.68 -3.30
N GLY A 338 -6.85 4.52 -2.32
CA GLY A 338 -5.81 4.17 -1.33
C GLY A 338 -6.22 2.94 -0.51
N LEU A 339 -5.25 2.13 -0.07
CA LEU A 339 -5.50 0.80 0.53
C LEU A 339 -6.57 0.83 1.64
N LYS A 340 -6.50 1.79 2.56
CA LYS A 340 -7.47 1.91 3.67
C LYS A 340 -8.88 2.24 3.20
N SER A 341 -9.02 3.24 2.33
CA SER A 341 -10.32 3.61 1.77
C SER A 341 -10.93 2.45 0.99
N LEU A 342 -10.12 1.70 0.24
CA LEU A 342 -10.60 0.51 -0.45
C LEU A 342 -11.10 -0.54 0.54
N LYS A 343 -10.33 -0.85 1.59
CA LYS A 343 -10.76 -1.79 2.63
C LYS A 343 -12.05 -1.33 3.33
N GLU A 344 -12.16 -0.07 3.70
CA GLU A 344 -13.38 0.46 4.34
C GLU A 344 -14.58 0.39 3.38
N GLY A 345 -14.39 0.63 2.08
CA GLY A 345 -15.43 0.43 1.06
C GLY A 345 -15.87 -1.04 0.94
N ILE A 346 -14.92 -1.98 0.92
CA ILE A 346 -15.23 -3.42 0.91
C ILE A 346 -15.95 -3.83 2.20
N CYS A 347 -15.41 -3.50 3.36
CA CYS A 347 -15.97 -3.87 4.65
C CYS A 347 -17.38 -3.33 4.88
N SER A 348 -17.65 -2.12 4.39
CA SER A 348 -18.98 -1.50 4.42
C SER A 348 -19.91 -1.97 3.30
N LYS A 349 -19.46 -2.91 2.46
CA LYS A 349 -20.20 -3.42 1.31
C LYS A 349 -20.68 -2.31 0.37
N THR A 350 -19.88 -1.25 0.20
CA THR A 350 -20.23 -0.08 -0.62
C THR A 350 -19.47 -0.11 -1.94
N PRO A 351 -20.15 -0.28 -3.10
CA PRO A 351 -19.52 -0.20 -4.42
C PRO A 351 -18.74 1.11 -4.61
N LEU A 352 -17.68 1.07 -5.42
CA LEU A 352 -16.77 2.21 -5.56
C LEU A 352 -16.69 2.76 -6.99
N VAL A 353 -16.39 4.04 -7.12
CA VAL A 353 -15.77 4.60 -8.33
C VAL A 353 -14.40 5.09 -7.95
N MET A 354 -13.36 4.53 -8.57
CA MET A 354 -11.97 4.89 -8.27
C MET A 354 -11.40 5.85 -9.30
N MET A 355 -10.83 6.96 -8.82
CA MET A 355 -9.98 7.85 -9.62
C MET A 355 -8.58 7.92 -9.00
N PRO A 356 -7.66 7.02 -9.39
CA PRO A 356 -6.30 6.99 -8.88
C PRO A 356 -5.56 8.31 -9.08
N ILE A 357 -4.86 8.75 -8.03
CA ILE A 357 -4.05 9.96 -8.00
C ILE A 357 -2.55 9.64 -8.01
N SER A 358 -2.10 8.66 -7.22
CA SER A 358 -0.69 8.25 -7.13
C SER A 358 -0.52 6.89 -6.42
N ALA A 359 0.71 6.44 -6.23
CA ALA A 359 1.07 5.25 -5.45
C ALA A 359 0.27 4.00 -5.87
N GLU A 360 -0.16 3.15 -4.92
CA GLU A 360 -0.75 1.83 -5.19
C GLU A 360 -2.19 1.89 -5.69
N GLN A 361 -2.73 3.10 -5.84
CA GLN A 361 -4.13 3.35 -6.18
C GLN A 361 -4.52 2.78 -7.54
N VAL A 362 -3.60 2.81 -8.50
CA VAL A 362 -3.80 2.24 -9.84
C VAL A 362 -3.92 0.73 -9.76
N HIS A 363 -3.06 0.08 -8.96
CA HIS A 363 -3.13 -1.35 -8.72
C HIS A 363 -4.47 -1.75 -8.10
N ASN A 364 -4.90 -0.99 -7.10
CA ASN A 364 -6.17 -1.17 -6.42
C ASN A 364 -7.37 -0.96 -7.37
N ALA A 365 -7.29 0.00 -8.29
CA ALA A 365 -8.32 0.21 -9.32
C ALA A 365 -8.39 -0.94 -10.32
N HIS A 366 -7.25 -1.49 -10.75
CA HIS A 366 -7.27 -2.66 -11.63
C HIS A 366 -7.89 -3.88 -10.91
N MET A 367 -7.60 -4.04 -9.60
CA MET A 367 -8.21 -5.09 -8.78
C MET A 367 -9.73 -4.88 -8.62
N LEU A 368 -10.16 -3.64 -8.41
CA LEU A 368 -11.58 -3.25 -8.39
C LEU A 368 -12.29 -3.67 -9.68
N LEU A 369 -11.69 -3.42 -10.85
CA LEU A 369 -12.27 -3.82 -12.13
C LEU A 369 -12.26 -5.35 -12.32
N ALA A 370 -11.14 -6.01 -11.99
CA ALA A 370 -10.99 -7.46 -12.14
C ALA A 370 -12.02 -8.24 -11.30
N LEU A 371 -12.31 -7.76 -10.09
CA LEU A 371 -13.26 -8.37 -9.15
C LEU A 371 -14.66 -7.77 -9.21
N LYS A 372 -14.86 -6.76 -10.07
CA LYS A 372 -16.14 -6.08 -10.30
C LYS A 372 -16.72 -5.49 -9.01
N TRP A 373 -15.91 -4.76 -8.26
CA TRP A 373 -16.34 -4.00 -7.08
C TRP A 373 -16.88 -2.61 -7.44
N GLY A 374 -16.64 -2.15 -8.67
CA GLY A 374 -16.99 -0.82 -9.07
C GLY A 374 -16.40 -0.38 -10.40
N GLY A 375 -16.33 0.94 -10.57
CA GLY A 375 -15.92 1.63 -11.78
C GLY A 375 -14.59 2.36 -11.66
N PHE A 376 -13.99 2.69 -12.81
CA PHE A 376 -12.72 3.42 -12.90
C PHE A 376 -12.90 4.73 -13.68
N VAL A 377 -12.26 5.79 -13.20
CA VAL A 377 -12.21 7.08 -13.86
C VAL A 377 -10.76 7.56 -13.92
N ASN A 378 -10.29 7.86 -15.13
CA ASN A 378 -8.93 8.35 -15.33
C ASN A 378 -8.85 9.86 -15.04
N LYS A 379 -7.99 10.25 -14.09
CA LYS A 379 -7.83 11.65 -13.66
C LYS A 379 -7.45 12.59 -14.82
N PHE A 380 -6.77 12.09 -15.85
CA PHE A 380 -6.30 12.90 -16.99
C PHE A 380 -7.40 13.20 -18.00
N THR A 381 -8.40 12.32 -18.12
CA THR A 381 -9.43 12.40 -19.16
C THR A 381 -10.85 12.62 -18.61
N VAL A 382 -11.04 12.57 -17.29
CA VAL A 382 -12.36 12.76 -16.66
C VAL A 382 -13.06 14.03 -17.12
N THR A 383 -14.35 13.91 -17.40
CA THR A 383 -15.29 15.01 -17.67
C THR A 383 -16.56 14.77 -16.87
N GLY A 384 -17.42 15.78 -16.70
CA GLY A 384 -18.72 15.62 -16.04
C GLY A 384 -19.57 14.49 -16.63
N PRO A 385 -19.71 14.38 -17.96
CA PRO A 385 -20.42 13.27 -18.59
C PRO A 385 -19.80 11.90 -18.31
N ILE A 386 -18.47 11.79 -18.30
CA ILE A 386 -17.76 10.52 -17.99
C ILE A 386 -18.04 10.11 -16.54
N LEU A 387 -17.85 11.04 -15.59
CA LEU A 387 -18.06 10.77 -14.17
C LEU A 387 -19.52 10.43 -13.87
N TYR A 388 -20.47 11.19 -14.42
CA TYR A 388 -21.89 10.90 -14.32
C TYR A 388 -22.24 9.49 -14.81
N ARG A 389 -21.74 9.12 -16.00
CA ARG A 389 -22.00 7.81 -16.59
C ARG A 389 -21.45 6.69 -15.72
N GLU A 390 -20.24 6.87 -15.19
CA GLU A 390 -19.62 5.84 -14.34
C GLU A 390 -20.34 5.67 -13.01
N ILE A 391 -20.74 6.78 -12.36
CA ILE A 391 -21.57 6.75 -11.15
C ILE A 391 -22.87 5.98 -11.42
N MET A 392 -23.56 6.28 -12.52
CA MET A 392 -24.81 5.63 -12.87
C MET A 392 -24.61 4.16 -13.24
N ASN A 393 -23.52 3.81 -13.93
CA ASN A 393 -23.17 2.43 -14.25
C ASN A 393 -23.03 1.59 -12.96
N VAL A 394 -22.24 2.09 -11.99
CA VAL A 394 -22.01 1.36 -10.74
C VAL A 394 -23.26 1.25 -9.89
N ILE A 395 -24.03 2.33 -9.73
CA ILE A 395 -25.24 2.33 -8.89
C ILE A 395 -26.37 1.48 -9.49
N SER A 396 -26.53 1.48 -10.83
CA SER A 396 -27.63 0.76 -11.49
C SER A 396 -27.36 -0.73 -11.69
N ASN A 397 -26.09 -1.13 -11.76
CA ASN A 397 -25.71 -2.51 -12.01
C ASN A 397 -25.54 -3.30 -10.70
N LYS A 398 -26.56 -4.09 -10.36
CA LYS A 398 -26.58 -4.94 -9.15
C LYS A 398 -25.41 -5.92 -9.03
N ASN A 399 -24.75 -6.27 -10.13
CA ASN A 399 -23.59 -7.16 -10.08
C ASN A 399 -22.43 -6.55 -9.28
N TYR A 400 -22.24 -5.22 -9.29
CA TYR A 400 -21.20 -4.59 -8.47
C TYR A 400 -21.48 -4.75 -6.97
N GLN A 401 -22.74 -4.53 -6.56
CA GLN A 401 -23.18 -4.75 -5.18
C GLN A 401 -22.99 -6.21 -4.76
N GLN A 402 -23.46 -7.15 -5.58
CA GLN A 402 -23.32 -8.57 -5.27
C GLN A 402 -21.85 -8.98 -5.10
N LYS A 403 -20.96 -8.51 -5.99
CA LYS A 403 -19.54 -8.88 -5.96
C LYS A 403 -18.80 -8.28 -4.78
N ILE A 404 -19.14 -7.06 -4.38
CA ILE A 404 -18.53 -6.47 -3.18
C ILE A 404 -19.06 -7.11 -1.89
N ASP A 405 -20.35 -7.51 -1.84
CA ASP A 405 -20.93 -8.26 -0.73
C ASP A 405 -20.19 -9.59 -0.52
N GLU A 406 -20.05 -10.38 -1.60
CA GLU A 406 -19.32 -11.66 -1.61
C GLU A 406 -17.86 -11.47 -1.14
N THR A 407 -17.21 -10.40 -1.57
CA THR A 407 -15.82 -10.11 -1.20
C THR A 407 -15.68 -9.73 0.27
N ALA A 408 -16.59 -8.90 0.78
CA ALA A 408 -16.58 -8.46 2.17
C ALA A 408 -16.73 -9.65 3.12
N ASP A 409 -17.65 -10.56 2.81
CA ASP A 409 -17.88 -11.78 3.59
C ASP A 409 -16.64 -12.70 3.53
N PHE A 410 -16.05 -12.87 2.35
CA PHE A 410 -14.81 -13.65 2.18
C PHE A 410 -13.61 -13.04 2.93
N LEU A 411 -13.50 -11.72 3.01
CA LEU A 411 -12.35 -11.03 3.61
C LEU A 411 -12.20 -11.33 5.11
N VAL A 412 -13.32 -11.55 5.80
CA VAL A 412 -13.38 -11.82 7.24
C VAL A 412 -13.64 -13.28 7.58
N ASP A 413 -13.97 -14.12 6.58
CA ASP A 413 -14.09 -15.57 6.71
C ASP A 413 -12.71 -16.23 6.88
N LEU A 414 -12.15 -16.09 8.07
CA LEU A 414 -10.83 -16.58 8.44
C LEU A 414 -10.93 -17.59 9.59
N PRO A 415 -10.13 -18.68 9.58
CA PRO A 415 -10.14 -19.66 10.67
C PRO A 415 -9.67 -19.07 12.01
N ILE A 416 -8.85 -18.01 11.95
CA ILE A 416 -8.40 -17.21 13.09
C ILE A 416 -8.53 -15.75 12.63
N SER A 417 -9.09 -14.87 13.46
CA SER A 417 -9.20 -13.45 13.12
C SER A 417 -7.82 -12.86 12.85
N ALA A 418 -7.73 -11.90 11.93
CA ALA A 418 -6.45 -11.36 11.47
C ALA A 418 -5.59 -10.77 12.62
N LEU A 419 -6.24 -10.14 13.61
CA LEU A 419 -5.54 -9.56 14.78
C LEU A 419 -5.08 -10.63 15.77
N GLU A 420 -5.87 -11.68 16.01
CA GLU A 420 -5.44 -12.80 16.85
C GLU A 420 -4.32 -13.60 16.17
N LEU A 421 -4.34 -13.74 14.85
CA LEU A 421 -3.23 -14.32 14.09
C LEU A 421 -1.96 -13.48 14.24
N ALA A 422 -2.05 -12.16 14.12
CA ALA A 422 -0.93 -11.26 14.33
C ALA A 422 -0.33 -11.41 15.73
N LYS A 423 -1.18 -11.37 16.76
CA LYS A 423 -0.80 -11.59 18.17
C LYS A 423 -0.12 -12.94 18.36
N PHE A 424 -0.70 -14.03 17.84
CA PHE A 424 -0.13 -15.37 17.96
C PHE A 424 1.30 -15.43 17.40
N HIS A 425 1.53 -14.86 16.22
CA HIS A 425 2.86 -14.83 15.59
C HIS A 425 3.85 -13.95 16.35
N THR A 426 3.38 -12.83 16.91
CA THR A 426 4.16 -11.95 17.78
C THR A 426 4.60 -12.67 19.05
N GLU A 427 3.67 -13.29 19.79
CA GLU A 427 3.99 -14.02 21.01
C GLU A 427 4.85 -15.27 20.72
N ARG A 428 4.71 -15.88 19.55
CA ARG A 428 5.57 -16.98 19.11
C ARG A 428 7.03 -16.54 18.99
N ILE A 429 7.30 -15.33 18.50
CA ILE A 429 8.65 -14.76 18.44
C ILE A 429 9.19 -14.54 19.86
N LEU A 430 8.37 -13.94 20.73
CA LEU A 430 8.75 -13.66 22.13
C LEU A 430 9.08 -14.96 22.88
N ARG A 431 8.28 -16.02 22.70
CA ARG A 431 8.56 -17.35 23.28
C ARG A 431 9.85 -17.99 22.76
N ALA A 432 10.25 -17.72 21.51
CA ALA A 432 11.42 -18.32 20.90
C ALA A 432 12.77 -17.77 21.41
N LYS A 433 12.78 -16.71 22.25
CA LYS A 433 13.94 -16.00 22.85
C LYS A 433 15.01 -15.43 21.91
N ASN A 434 15.19 -15.97 20.70
CA ASN A 434 16.08 -15.45 19.65
C ASN A 434 15.31 -14.99 18.39
N GLY A 435 13.98 -15.00 18.47
CA GLY A 435 13.05 -14.74 17.37
C GLY A 435 13.24 -15.62 16.13
N ARG A 436 13.87 -16.79 16.27
CA ARG A 436 14.14 -17.67 15.15
C ARG A 436 12.84 -18.29 14.65
N VAL A 437 12.48 -17.93 13.42
CA VAL A 437 11.44 -18.61 12.64
C VAL A 437 12.12 -19.70 11.82
N LEU A 438 11.76 -20.97 12.07
CA LEU A 438 12.43 -22.13 11.44
C LEU A 438 12.15 -22.26 9.93
N PHE A 439 11.11 -21.59 9.42
CA PHE A 439 10.65 -21.72 8.03
C PHE A 439 10.90 -20.43 7.22
N LYS A 440 12.17 -20.08 7.03
CA LYS A 440 12.57 -18.98 6.13
C LYS A 440 12.71 -19.47 4.69
N ARG A 441 12.29 -18.64 3.74
CA ARG A 441 12.41 -18.92 2.30
C ARG A 441 13.89 -18.99 1.89
N LYS A 442 14.31 -20.09 1.28
CA LYS A 442 15.67 -20.29 0.77
C LYS A 442 16.02 -19.46 -0.46
N GLY A 443 15.02 -19.00 -1.21
CA GLY A 443 15.24 -18.06 -2.33
C GLY A 443 15.92 -16.75 -1.91
N MET A 444 15.82 -16.35 -0.63
CA MET A 444 16.49 -15.16 -0.10
C MET A 444 18.02 -15.30 0.04
N ASP A 445 18.54 -16.51 -0.13
CA ASP A 445 19.98 -16.77 -0.15
C ASP A 445 20.58 -16.64 -1.56
N LEU A 446 19.74 -16.43 -2.59
CA LEU A 446 20.15 -16.34 -3.99
C LEU A 446 20.19 -14.89 -4.47
N TYR A 447 21.12 -14.58 -5.36
CA TYR A 447 21.04 -13.35 -6.15
C TYR A 447 19.85 -13.42 -7.11
N TRP A 448 19.33 -12.26 -7.52
CA TRP A 448 18.16 -12.18 -8.39
C TRP A 448 18.31 -12.97 -9.70
N PHE A 449 19.50 -13.00 -10.30
CA PHE A 449 19.74 -13.72 -11.55
C PHE A 449 19.83 -15.24 -11.35
N GLN A 450 20.32 -15.69 -10.18
CA GLN A 450 20.33 -17.11 -9.79
C GLN A 450 18.90 -17.59 -9.50
N TYR A 451 18.14 -16.75 -8.81
CA TYR A 451 16.74 -17.01 -8.51
C TYR A 451 15.89 -17.17 -9.79
N LEU A 452 16.19 -16.38 -10.83
CA LEU A 452 15.56 -16.48 -12.15
C LEU A 452 16.19 -17.54 -13.06
N TYR A 453 17.13 -18.35 -12.56
CA TYR A 453 17.86 -19.38 -13.30
C TYR A 453 18.63 -18.88 -14.53
N LEU A 454 18.95 -17.59 -14.60
CA LEU A 454 19.63 -16.99 -15.76
C LEU A 454 21.06 -17.51 -15.91
N ASP A 455 21.73 -17.78 -14.79
CA ASP A 455 23.03 -18.44 -14.74
C ASP A 455 22.97 -19.86 -15.31
N LEU A 456 22.01 -20.69 -14.86
CA LEU A 456 21.81 -22.05 -15.37
C LEU A 456 21.45 -22.06 -16.85
N MET A 457 20.52 -21.18 -17.28
CA MET A 457 20.13 -21.05 -18.68
C MET A 457 21.28 -20.62 -19.57
N SER A 458 22.16 -19.75 -19.07
CA SER A 458 23.36 -19.32 -19.79
C SER A 458 24.35 -20.47 -19.99
N VAL A 459 24.56 -21.31 -18.96
CA VAL A 459 25.38 -22.52 -19.07
C VAL A 459 24.79 -23.51 -20.07
N ILE A 460 23.48 -23.79 -19.98
CA ILE A 460 22.78 -24.69 -20.93
C ILE A 460 22.86 -24.15 -22.37
N GLY A 461 22.62 -22.87 -22.56
CA GLY A 461 22.68 -22.20 -23.86
C GLY A 461 24.09 -22.27 -24.47
N PHE A 462 25.12 -22.06 -23.66
CA PHE A 462 26.52 -22.18 -24.08
C PHE A 462 26.87 -23.59 -24.57
N PHE A 463 26.53 -24.64 -23.79
CA PHE A 463 26.80 -26.02 -24.21
C PHE A 463 25.97 -26.44 -25.42
N THR A 464 24.73 -25.98 -25.54
CA THR A 464 23.87 -26.22 -26.71
C THR A 464 24.48 -25.57 -27.96
N TYR A 465 25.00 -24.35 -27.84
CA TYR A 465 25.71 -23.67 -28.91
C TYR A 465 26.98 -24.43 -29.33
N LEU A 466 27.80 -24.91 -28.37
CA LEU A 466 28.98 -25.72 -28.67
C LEU A 466 28.62 -27.02 -29.39
N ALA A 467 27.59 -27.74 -28.94
CA ALA A 467 27.11 -28.95 -29.59
C ALA A 467 26.65 -28.66 -31.03
N PHE A 468 25.91 -27.57 -31.25
CA PHE A 468 25.50 -27.14 -32.59
C PHE A 468 26.70 -26.84 -33.50
N ARG A 469 27.72 -26.13 -32.98
CA ARG A 469 28.95 -25.82 -33.72
C ARG A 469 29.73 -27.09 -34.06
N PHE A 470 29.83 -28.04 -33.13
CA PHE A 470 30.46 -29.34 -33.35
C PHE A 470 29.74 -30.15 -34.42
N CYS A 471 28.41 -30.29 -34.33
CA CYS A 471 27.61 -30.97 -35.35
C CYS A 471 27.78 -30.32 -36.73
N LYS A 472 27.77 -28.97 -36.81
CA LYS A 472 28.02 -28.26 -38.07
C LYS A 472 29.41 -28.55 -38.62
N TYR A 473 30.43 -28.57 -37.77
CA TYR A 473 31.80 -28.91 -38.16
C TYR A 473 31.89 -30.33 -38.72
N VAL A 474 31.31 -31.32 -38.04
CA VAL A 474 31.30 -32.73 -38.48
C VAL A 474 30.54 -32.90 -39.81
N ILE A 475 29.40 -32.22 -39.99
CA ILE A 475 28.64 -32.27 -41.25
C ILE A 475 29.44 -31.64 -42.40
N ILE A 476 30.15 -30.54 -42.14
CA ILE A 476 30.99 -29.91 -43.17
C ILE A 476 32.19 -30.80 -43.49
N SER A 477 32.88 -31.35 -42.49
CA SER A 477 34.03 -32.22 -42.70
C SER A 477 33.66 -33.49 -43.48
N ASN A 478 32.48 -34.08 -43.21
CA ASN A 478 31.99 -35.24 -43.95
C ASN A 478 31.51 -34.93 -45.37
N LYS A 479 31.23 -33.66 -45.71
CA LYS A 479 30.88 -33.24 -47.09
C LYS A 479 32.11 -32.92 -47.95
N THR A 480 33.28 -32.79 -47.35
CA THR A 480 34.56 -32.47 -48.02
C THR A 480 35.48 -33.68 -48.22
N CYS A 481 34.98 -34.91 -48.02
CA CYS A 481 35.69 -36.15 -48.35
C CYS A 481 35.12 -36.80 -49.61
#